data_AF-A0AAN6LV15-F1
#
_entry.id   AF-A0AAN6LV15-F1
#
_cell.length_a   1.000
_cell.length_b   1.000
_cell.length_c   1.000
_cell.angle_alpha   90.00
_cell.angle_beta   90.00
_cell.angle_gamma   90.00
#
_symmetry.space_group_name_H-M   'P 1'
#
loop_
_entity.id
_entity.type
_entity.pdbx_description
1 polymer ?
#
loop_
_entity_poly.entity_id
_entity_poly.type
_entity_poly.pdbx_seq_one_letter_code
_entity_poly.pdbx_strand_id
1 'polypeptide(L)'
;MDPEHRKIELQSPADLTHLTSQLRTLARSKLDQAFPPQPSTSTLPPDDLRAQVESMVDAFVAQVLSGMRHNISINGVDVIARGAPDEDGNFPDDQKEEEVVIEEFEPFDEKLRRRVGGWWRGGIGWWGR
;
A
#
# COMPACT_ATOMS: atom_id res chain seq x y z
N MET A 1 -15.05 -1.33 33.40
CA MET A 1 -14.29 -2.19 32.46
C MET A 1 -13.65 -1.22 31.51
N ASP A 2 -12.34 -1.01 31.59
CA ASP A 2 -11.66 -0.14 30.63
C ASP A 2 -11.85 -0.74 29.23
N PRO A 3 -12.45 0.00 28.28
CA PRO A 3 -12.73 -0.48 26.93
C PRO A 3 -11.47 -0.49 26.03
N GLU A 4 -10.28 -0.37 26.62
CA GLU A 4 -9.04 -0.33 25.87
C GLU A 4 -8.49 -1.73 25.63
N HIS A 5 -8.48 -2.13 24.36
CA HIS A 5 -7.80 -3.33 23.93
C HIS A 5 -6.30 -3.06 23.81
N ARG A 6 -5.48 -4.01 24.27
CA ARG A 6 -4.02 -3.94 24.15
C ARG A 6 -3.63 -3.82 22.68
N LYS A 7 -2.79 -2.83 22.36
CA LYS A 7 -2.17 -2.68 21.04
C LYS A 7 -1.28 -3.88 20.70
N ILE A 8 -1.09 -4.11 19.40
CA ILE A 8 -0.22 -5.16 18.89
C ILE A 8 1.22 -4.63 18.91
N GLU A 9 2.08 -5.29 19.69
CA GLU A 9 3.51 -4.97 19.77
C GLU A 9 4.28 -5.68 18.66
N LEU A 10 5.04 -4.92 17.88
CA LEU A 10 6.02 -5.42 16.92
C LEU A 10 7.43 -5.31 17.50
N GLN A 11 8.31 -6.22 17.07
CA GLN A 11 9.70 -6.23 17.51
C GLN A 11 10.53 -5.16 16.78
N SER A 12 10.16 -4.85 15.53
CA SER A 12 10.90 -3.89 14.70
C SER A 12 10.02 -3.18 13.65
N PRO A 13 10.48 -2.06 13.09
CA PRO A 13 9.85 -1.43 11.92
C PRO A 13 9.82 -2.34 10.68
N ALA A 14 10.81 -3.21 10.53
CA ALA A 14 10.88 -4.17 9.42
C ALA A 14 9.69 -5.14 9.43
N ASP A 15 9.19 -5.52 10.60
CA ASP A 15 8.01 -6.37 10.73
C ASP A 15 6.75 -5.67 10.20
N LEU A 16 6.61 -4.37 10.46
CA LEU A 16 5.49 -3.59 9.93
C LEU A 16 5.54 -3.54 8.40
N THR A 17 6.71 -3.26 7.83
CA THR A 17 6.93 -3.28 6.38
C THR A 17 6.60 -4.66 5.80
N HIS A 18 7.07 -5.72 6.44
CA HIS A 18 6.79 -7.09 6.04
C HIS A 18 5.28 -7.39 6.01
N LEU A 19 4.56 -7.05 7.09
CA LEU A 19 3.11 -7.23 7.18
C LEU A 19 2.38 -6.44 6.08
N THR A 20 2.78 -5.20 5.81
CA THR A 20 2.15 -4.40 4.75
C THR A 20 2.39 -4.99 3.36
N SER A 21 3.59 -5.52 3.10
CA SER A 21 3.94 -6.17 1.84
C SER A 21 3.18 -7.49 1.65
N GLN A 22 3.13 -8.32 2.69
CA GLN A 22 2.36 -9.56 2.70
C GLN A 22 0.88 -9.30 2.48
N LEU A 23 0.29 -8.31 3.15
CA LEU A 23 -1.12 -7.97 2.99
C LEU A 23 -1.44 -7.58 1.54
N ARG A 24 -0.62 -6.70 0.94
CA ARG A 24 -0.78 -6.31 -0.47
C ARG A 24 -0.64 -7.50 -1.42
N THR A 25 0.37 -8.33 -1.20
CA THR A 25 0.63 -9.52 -2.02
C THR A 25 -0.52 -10.52 -1.92
N LEU A 26 -1.03 -10.77 -0.72
CA LEU A 26 -2.16 -11.67 -0.49
C LEU A 26 -3.45 -11.12 -1.09
N ALA A 27 -3.73 -9.82 -0.92
CA ALA A 27 -4.88 -9.17 -1.54
C ALA A 27 -4.84 -9.33 -3.07
N ARG A 28 -3.65 -9.12 -3.66
CA ARG A 28 -3.46 -9.30 -5.11
C ARG A 28 -3.62 -10.76 -5.54
N SER A 29 -3.02 -11.70 -4.81
CA SER A 29 -3.17 -13.13 -5.06
C SER A 29 -4.63 -13.58 -4.99
N LYS A 30 -5.40 -13.04 -4.04
CA LYS A 30 -6.83 -13.31 -3.93
C LYS A 30 -7.63 -12.73 -5.09
N LEU A 31 -7.28 -11.52 -5.53
CA LEU A 31 -7.88 -10.92 -6.73
C LEU A 31 -7.59 -11.78 -7.96
N ASP A 32 -6.33 -12.19 -8.16
CA ASP A 32 -5.94 -13.00 -9.32
C ASP A 32 -6.56 -14.41 -9.29
N GLN A 33 -6.85 -14.95 -8.11
CA GLN A 33 -7.60 -16.20 -7.97
C GLN A 33 -9.05 -16.06 -8.44
N ALA A 34 -9.70 -14.92 -8.17
CA ALA A 34 -11.10 -14.66 -8.54
C ALA A 34 -11.25 -14.11 -9.96
N PHE A 35 -10.28 -13.30 -10.41
CA PHE A 35 -10.23 -12.64 -11.71
C PHE A 35 -8.85 -12.88 -12.35
N PRO A 36 -8.63 -14.07 -12.95
CA PRO A 36 -7.35 -14.43 -13.54
C PRO A 36 -6.89 -13.38 -14.56
N PRO A 37 -5.60 -12.99 -14.54
CA PRO A 37 -5.09 -12.01 -15.48
C PRO A 37 -5.21 -12.54 -16.91
N GLN A 38 -5.80 -11.72 -17.78
CA GLN A 38 -5.90 -12.04 -19.21
C GLN A 38 -4.50 -11.94 -19.84
N PRO A 39 -4.11 -12.91 -20.69
CA PRO A 39 -2.83 -12.83 -21.38
C PRO A 39 -2.82 -11.60 -22.28
N SER A 40 -1.66 -10.95 -22.41
CA SER A 40 -1.48 -9.73 -23.24
C SER A 40 -1.74 -9.98 -24.73
N THR A 41 -1.84 -11.24 -25.14
CA THR A 41 -2.15 -11.71 -26.49
C THR A 41 -3.64 -11.97 -26.70
N SER A 42 -4.47 -11.77 -25.67
CA SER A 42 -5.90 -11.97 -25.77
C SER A 42 -6.50 -10.90 -26.67
N THR A 43 -7.26 -11.33 -27.69
CA THR A 43 -8.06 -10.45 -28.55
C THR A 43 -9.36 -10.01 -27.87
N LEU A 44 -9.59 -10.45 -26.62
CA LEU A 44 -10.76 -10.03 -25.85
C LEU A 44 -10.61 -8.58 -25.37
N PRO A 45 -11.74 -7.85 -25.26
CA PRO A 45 -11.76 -6.55 -24.61
C PRO A 45 -11.18 -6.58 -23.19
N PRO A 46 -10.60 -5.46 -22.71
CA PRO A 46 -10.16 -5.32 -21.33
C PRO A 46 -11.25 -5.69 -20.33
N ASP A 47 -10.87 -6.33 -19.22
CA ASP A 47 -11.79 -6.74 -18.16
C ASP A 47 -12.08 -5.54 -17.22
N ASP A 48 -13.11 -4.77 -17.57
CA ASP A 48 -13.55 -3.58 -16.82
C ASP A 48 -13.99 -3.92 -15.38
N LEU A 49 -14.54 -5.11 -15.16
CA LEU A 49 -14.97 -5.54 -13.83
C LEU A 49 -13.75 -5.81 -12.95
N ARG A 50 -12.74 -6.51 -13.48
CA ARG A 50 -11.47 -6.73 -12.78
C ARG A 50 -10.81 -5.40 -12.40
N ALA A 51 -10.80 -4.42 -13.30
CA ALA A 51 -10.23 -3.10 -13.02
C ALA A 51 -10.94 -2.35 -11.88
N GLN A 52 -12.28 -2.42 -11.85
CA GLN A 52 -13.07 -1.82 -10.76
C GLN A 52 -12.82 -2.52 -9.42
N VAL A 53 -12.82 -3.86 -9.41
CA VAL A 53 -12.53 -4.64 -8.21
C VAL A 53 -11.12 -4.40 -7.70
N GLU A 54 -10.13 -4.29 -8.59
CA GLU A 54 -8.76 -3.91 -8.25
C GLU A 54 -8.72 -2.58 -7.50
N SER A 55 -9.38 -1.55 -8.03
CA SER A 55 -9.47 -0.26 -7.34
C SER A 55 -10.15 -0.35 -5.97
N MET A 56 -11.19 -1.17 -5.82
CA MET A 56 -11.87 -1.36 -4.54
C MET A 56 -11.00 -2.11 -3.53
N VAL A 57 -10.28 -3.14 -3.97
CA VAL A 57 -9.35 -3.91 -3.14
C VAL A 57 -8.20 -3.01 -2.67
N ASP A 58 -7.65 -2.18 -3.56
CA ASP A 58 -6.58 -1.24 -3.21
C ASP A 58 -7.05 -0.22 -2.16
N ALA A 59 -8.24 0.35 -2.33
CA ALA A 59 -8.85 1.26 -1.36
C ALA A 59 -9.09 0.57 0.00
N PHE A 60 -9.59 -0.67 -0.02
CA PHE A 60 -9.80 -1.46 1.18
C PHE A 60 -8.48 -1.75 1.91
N VAL A 61 -7.44 -2.19 1.20
CA VAL A 61 -6.12 -2.45 1.78
C VAL A 61 -5.54 -1.16 2.38
N ALA A 62 -5.69 -0.02 1.71
CA ALA A 62 -5.26 1.26 2.24
C ALA A 62 -6.00 1.64 3.54
N GLN A 63 -7.32 1.42 3.61
CA GLN A 63 -8.11 1.65 4.81
C GLN A 63 -7.67 0.73 5.96
N VAL A 64 -7.45 -0.56 5.69
CA VAL A 64 -6.98 -1.52 6.69
C VAL A 64 -5.61 -1.12 7.22
N LEU A 65 -4.67 -0.78 6.34
CA LEU A 65 -3.33 -0.33 6.75
C LEU A 65 -3.38 0.95 7.59
N SER A 66 -4.26 1.90 7.23
CA SER A 66 -4.50 3.10 8.03
C SER A 66 -5.01 2.77 9.42
N GLY A 67 -6.09 1.97 9.54
CA GLY A 67 -6.65 1.56 10.83
C GLY A 67 -5.68 0.72 11.68
N MET A 68 -4.88 -0.12 11.03
CA MET A 68 -3.89 -0.97 11.68
C MET A 68 -2.80 -0.15 12.37
N ARG A 69 -2.32 0.94 11.74
CA ARG A 69 -1.30 1.82 12.32
C ARG A 69 -1.71 2.40 13.69
N HIS A 70 -3.00 2.62 13.94
CA HIS A 70 -3.51 3.15 15.22
C HIS A 70 -3.45 2.12 16.36
N ASN A 71 -3.38 0.84 16.01
CA ASN A 71 -3.45 -0.29 16.94
C ASN A 71 -2.13 -1.06 17.04
N ILE A 72 -1.04 -0.52 16.48
CA ILE A 72 0.31 -1.10 16.52
C ILE A 72 1.26 -0.17 17.25
N SER A 73 2.09 -0.78 18.09
CA SER A 73 3.27 -0.19 18.72
C SER A 73 4.51 -0.98 18.34
N ILE A 74 5.66 -0.31 18.28
CA ILE A 74 6.97 -0.92 18.04
C ILE A 74 7.80 -0.66 19.29
N ASN A 75 8.14 -1.71 20.02
CA ASN A 75 8.88 -1.61 21.29
C ASN A 75 8.27 -0.58 22.27
N GLY A 76 6.94 -0.52 22.36
CA GLY A 76 6.21 0.42 23.21
C GLY A 76 6.06 1.85 22.65
N VAL A 77 6.57 2.13 21.45
CA VAL A 77 6.35 3.41 20.75
C VAL A 77 5.21 3.25 19.74
N ASP A 78 4.21 4.13 19.82
CA ASP A 78 3.07 4.11 18.91
C ASP A 78 3.45 4.56 17.50
N VAL A 79 2.96 3.83 16.49
CA VAL A 79 3.24 4.12 15.07
C VAL A 79 2.61 5.44 14.60
N ILE A 80 1.57 5.94 15.28
CA ILE A 80 0.83 7.17 14.91
C ILE A 80 1.17 8.38 15.80
N ALA A 81 2.11 8.26 16.75
CA ALA A 81 2.44 9.34 17.69
C ALA A 81 3.02 10.64 17.09
N ARG A 82 2.99 10.85 15.76
CA ARG A 82 3.27 12.15 15.15
C ARG A 82 2.17 12.57 14.16
N GLY A 83 1.26 13.41 14.64
CA GLY A 83 0.43 14.28 13.79
C GLY A 83 -1.07 14.28 14.07
N ALA A 84 -1.59 13.36 14.88
CA ALA A 84 -2.96 13.46 15.39
C ALA A 84 -2.96 14.40 16.60
N PRO A 85 -3.83 15.43 16.65
CA PRO A 85 -4.06 16.15 17.90
C PRO A 85 -4.54 15.15 18.95
N ASP A 86 -4.08 15.32 20.18
CA ASP A 86 -4.65 14.62 21.34
C ASP A 86 -6.15 14.96 21.48
N GLU A 87 -6.86 14.26 22.37
CA GLU A 87 -8.32 14.44 22.57
C GLU A 87 -8.70 15.89 22.91
N ASP A 88 -7.74 16.71 23.35
CA ASP A 88 -7.87 18.13 23.68
C ASP A 88 -7.52 19.08 22.50
N GLY A 89 -7.21 18.56 21.31
CA GLY A 89 -6.93 19.37 20.12
C GLY A 89 -5.52 19.97 20.08
N ASN A 90 -4.63 19.54 20.97
CA ASN A 90 -3.28 20.02 21.10
C ASN A 90 -2.30 19.14 20.29
N PHE A 91 -1.39 19.80 19.58
CA PHE A 91 -0.30 19.10 18.90
C PHE A 91 0.85 18.96 19.90
N PRO A 92 1.39 17.74 20.12
CA PRO A 92 2.54 17.59 21.00
C PRO A 92 3.74 18.36 20.42
N ASP A 93 4.10 19.47 21.08
CA ASP A 93 5.37 20.17 20.88
C ASP A 93 6.48 19.29 21.45
N ASP A 94 6.90 18.27 20.69
CA ASP A 94 8.06 17.46 21.07
C ASP A 94 9.11 17.48 19.96
N GLN A 95 9.99 18.46 20.11
CA GLN A 95 11.35 18.48 19.61
C GLN A 95 12.13 17.31 20.25
N LYS A 96 11.90 16.10 19.77
CA LYS A 96 12.77 14.94 20.03
C LYS A 96 13.03 14.15 18.74
N GLU A 97 14.28 14.25 18.32
CA GLU A 97 15.14 13.20 17.75
C GLU A 97 14.43 12.13 16.92
N GLU A 98 14.48 12.35 15.61
CA GLU A 98 14.77 11.38 14.55
C GLU A 98 14.71 9.89 14.93
N GLU A 99 13.59 9.24 14.60
CA GLU A 99 13.64 7.95 13.92
C GLU A 99 12.92 8.15 12.58
N VAL A 100 13.70 8.60 11.60
CA VAL A 100 13.29 8.60 10.21
C VAL A 100 12.86 7.18 9.93
N VAL A 101 11.57 6.93 9.68
CA VAL A 101 11.13 5.73 9.00
C VAL A 101 11.89 5.75 7.68
N ILE A 102 13.02 5.06 7.62
CA ILE A 102 13.74 4.84 6.37
C ILE A 102 12.79 3.93 5.60
N GLU A 103 11.88 4.54 4.84
CA GLU A 103 11.23 3.86 3.74
C GLU A 103 12.39 3.42 2.84
N GLU A 104 12.85 2.18 3.00
CA GLU A 104 13.80 1.56 2.09
C GLU A 104 13.09 1.44 0.74
N PHE A 105 13.14 2.53 -0.04
CA PHE A 105 12.72 2.51 -1.43
C PHE A 105 13.66 1.59 -2.18
N GLU A 106 13.11 0.57 -2.81
CA GLU A 106 13.85 -0.10 -3.89
C GLU A 106 14.29 0.97 -4.90
N PRO A 107 15.54 0.88 -5.41
CA PRO A 107 16.02 1.81 -6.42
C PRO A 107 15.03 1.89 -7.58
N PHE A 108 14.75 3.10 -8.03
CA PHE A 108 13.82 3.36 -9.12
C PHE A 108 14.19 2.52 -10.36
N ASP A 109 13.41 1.47 -10.66
CA ASP A 109 13.69 0.58 -11.79
C ASP A 109 13.32 1.26 -13.12
N GLU A 110 14.30 1.95 -13.70
CA GLU A 110 14.16 2.61 -15.00
C GLU A 110 13.82 1.63 -16.14
N LYS A 111 14.17 0.35 -16.03
CA LYS A 111 13.84 -0.65 -17.06
C LYS A 111 12.36 -0.99 -17.03
N LEU A 112 11.78 -1.15 -15.84
CA LEU A 112 10.32 -1.35 -15.69
C LEU A 112 9.54 -0.15 -16.23
N ARG A 113 9.98 1.07 -15.90
CA ARG A 113 9.35 2.31 -16.39
C ARG A 113 9.48 2.49 -17.90
N ARG A 114 10.66 2.20 -18.49
CA ARG A 114 10.83 2.25 -19.95
C ARG A 114 9.91 1.25 -20.65
N ARG A 115 9.67 0.08 -20.04
CA ARG A 115 8.70 -0.88 -20.56
C ARG A 115 7.28 -0.30 -20.52
N VAL A 116 6.84 0.25 -19.39
CA VAL A 116 5.51 0.90 -19.28
C VAL A 116 5.36 2.10 -20.24
N GLY A 117 6.37 2.95 -20.36
CA GLY A 117 6.37 4.10 -21.28
C GLY A 117 6.47 3.71 -22.76
N GLY A 118 7.05 2.54 -23.06
CA GLY A 118 7.09 1.97 -24.41
C GLY A 118 5.70 1.50 -24.88
N TRP A 119 4.89 0.95 -23.97
CA TRP A 119 3.51 0.56 -24.27
C TRP A 119 2.62 1.78 -24.57
N TRP A 120 2.88 2.92 -23.93
CA TRP A 120 2.13 4.17 -24.18
C TRP A 120 2.51 4.89 -25.48
N ARG A 121 3.66 4.59 -26.10
CA ARG A 121 4.10 5.20 -27.37
C ARG A 121 3.99 4.28 -28.59
N GLY A 122 3.82 2.97 -28.42
CA GLY A 122 3.72 2.02 -29.53
C GLY A 122 2.36 1.94 -30.22
N GLY A 123 1.28 2.46 -29.60
CA GLY A 123 -0.10 2.24 -30.06
C GLY A 123 -0.68 3.23 -31.07
N ILE A 124 0.04 4.29 -31.47
CA ILE A 124 -0.51 5.39 -32.30
C ILE A 124 -0.08 5.32 -33.80
N GLY A 125 0.60 4.25 -34.22
CA GLY A 125 1.27 4.20 -35.52
C GLY A 125 0.58 3.50 -36.70
N TRP A 126 -0.64 2.97 -36.56
CA TRP A 126 -1.26 2.15 -37.63
C TRP A 126 -2.69 2.58 -37.98
N TRP A 127 -2.88 3.85 -38.35
CA TRP A 127 -3.99 4.28 -39.22
C TRP A 127 -3.46 5.38 -40.15
N GLY A 128 -3.21 5.02 -41.42
CA GLY A 128 -2.96 5.98 -42.49
C GLY A 128 -1.78 5.65 -43.41
N ARG A 129 -1.99 4.77 -44.40
CA ARG A 129 -2.22 5.12 -45.81
C ARG A 129 -2.40 3.86 -46.65
#